data_AF-A0A6N8XCT1-F1
#
_entry.id   AF-A0A6N8XCT1-F1
#
_cell.length_a   1.000
_cell.length_b   1.000
_cell.length_c   1.000
_cell.angle_alpha   90.00
_cell.angle_beta   90.00
_cell.angle_gamma   90.00
#
_symmetry.space_group_name_H-M   'P 1'
#
loop_
_entity.id
_entity.type
_entity.pdbx_description
1 polymer ?
#
loop_
_entity_poly.entity_id
_entity_poly.type
_entity_poly.pdbx_seq_one_letter_code
_entity_poly.pdbx_strand_id
1 'polypeptide(L)'
;MDTFSHYDGEVLLVVDSIHATPSLSEGSSSAKPIVASIPRDVTRLDEAAREVSALRASLKDPLVAQDWVVRRELAERVAQAQTNLDAAAHDTFLADASRWVLLNPSGAKELASGRGSHALSGAADIAYECTPIIANEVLNRSRLTSQGAKARRLLIGAMIDRELEPHLGLEGHGPEVAMYRAFLQRTGIHRPNATGGGEFRLGAPSATDSLAPAWGVLEEHFARAKACRVNVRDLYGALSSSPIGMKEGVIPVFLTAAVLACRDEIAIYEHGTFRPLLAPEVSERMVRNPHHFDIKHFANTTGARRGVINALAQRLGVRPAFREYRVANVLGIAAHLVSLFRRLDNFTLRTRSMSPDALAVRAAILDAVEPDELLFDHLPTCLALPVVAADAGHYVEEAAYAERLGSAMEEVNGRHARLEEELLALLLGIATERTRLAVSGLAAALDGEILAPDVRAFVLALKGDAGKNDAEWINTIATVLSKKAPAEWTDLDLARFEHELRVQVAAFQRLLALHVDGRARGRGPFQAFRVTVTRPDGREHDRLVALDEIDRPIAEEILEEALAKLQADLGSKEQAEKTLLAWIGERLLPKAHNEMPKPVSHTKTRSTRHA
;
A
#
# COMPACT_ATOMS: atom_id res chain seq x y z
N MET A 1 7.25 34.48 -7.40
CA MET A 1 5.90 34.18 -7.95
C MET A 1 5.60 32.70 -7.84
N ASP A 2 4.32 32.34 -7.71
CA ASP A 2 3.86 30.95 -7.85
C ASP A 2 4.21 30.45 -9.27
N THR A 3 4.85 29.29 -9.34
CA THR A 3 5.16 28.55 -10.58
C THR A 3 3.90 28.40 -11.46
N PHE A 4 2.72 28.30 -10.85
CA PHE A 4 1.43 28.11 -11.53
C PHE A 4 0.69 29.40 -11.92
N SER A 5 1.32 30.59 -11.78
CA SER A 5 0.72 31.85 -12.26
C SER A 5 0.41 31.77 -13.78
N HIS A 6 -0.63 32.45 -14.25
CA HIS A 6 -0.96 32.48 -15.69
C HIS A 6 -0.04 33.38 -16.53
N TYR A 7 0.84 34.15 -15.89
CA TYR A 7 1.76 35.08 -16.54
C TYR A 7 3.14 34.44 -16.71
N ASP A 8 3.85 34.76 -17.81
CA ASP A 8 5.20 34.24 -18.09
C ASP A 8 6.31 35.08 -17.44
N GLY A 9 5.97 36.09 -16.62
CA GLY A 9 6.92 36.98 -15.96
C GLY A 9 6.24 38.18 -15.31
N GLU A 10 7.00 39.02 -14.62
CA GLU A 10 6.54 40.28 -14.04
C GLU A 10 7.31 41.46 -14.60
N VAL A 11 6.63 42.60 -14.67
CA VAL A 11 7.25 43.88 -14.97
C VAL A 11 7.09 44.78 -13.74
N LEU A 12 8.21 45.20 -13.16
CA LEU A 12 8.27 46.15 -12.05
C LEU A 12 8.45 47.56 -12.61
N LEU A 13 7.51 48.45 -12.33
CA LEU A 13 7.60 49.87 -12.66
C LEU A 13 8.20 50.62 -11.47
N VAL A 14 9.43 51.11 -11.61
CA VAL A 14 10.19 51.70 -10.49
C VAL A 14 10.01 53.22 -10.46
N VAL A 15 9.62 53.78 -9.32
CA VAL A 15 9.40 55.24 -9.16
C VAL A 15 10.29 55.91 -8.10
N ASP A 16 10.71 55.18 -7.07
CA ASP A 16 11.34 55.76 -5.85
C ASP A 16 12.88 55.81 -5.89
N SER A 17 13.51 55.06 -6.81
CA SER A 17 14.98 54.93 -6.85
C SER A 17 15.49 54.81 -8.28
N ILE A 18 15.25 55.84 -9.11
CA ILE A 18 15.63 55.85 -10.54
C ILE A 18 17.14 55.66 -10.79
N HIS A 19 17.99 55.90 -9.79
CA HIS A 19 19.44 55.71 -9.86
C HIS A 19 19.91 54.35 -9.33
N ALA A 20 19.06 53.58 -8.65
CA ALA A 20 19.41 52.28 -8.12
C ALA A 20 18.75 51.16 -8.93
N THR A 21 19.48 50.08 -9.18
CA THR A 21 18.91 48.88 -9.76
C THR A 21 18.33 48.02 -8.64
N PRO A 22 17.05 47.61 -8.70
CA PRO A 22 16.49 46.68 -7.72
C PRO A 22 17.28 45.38 -7.70
N SER A 23 17.45 44.79 -6.51
CA SER A 23 18.08 43.47 -6.34
C SER A 23 17.06 42.48 -5.75
N LEU A 24 17.05 41.25 -6.28
CA LEU A 24 16.26 40.17 -5.70
C LEU A 24 17.06 39.52 -4.56
N SER A 25 16.47 39.48 -3.36
CA SER A 25 17.12 38.93 -2.15
C SER A 25 17.08 37.40 -2.09
N GLU A 26 16.08 36.76 -2.70
CA GLU A 26 15.95 35.31 -2.81
C GLU A 26 15.27 34.94 -4.13
N GLY A 27 15.75 33.88 -4.79
CA GLY A 27 15.11 33.33 -5.99
C GLY A 27 15.38 31.85 -6.15
N SER A 28 14.33 31.09 -6.42
CA SER A 28 14.42 29.69 -6.86
C SER A 28 14.91 29.66 -8.31
N SER A 29 15.66 28.63 -8.71
CA SER A 29 16.13 28.43 -10.08
C SER A 29 14.99 28.34 -11.11
N SER A 30 13.75 28.03 -10.68
CA SER A 30 12.56 27.95 -11.54
C SER A 30 11.66 29.20 -11.47
N ALA A 31 12.12 30.30 -10.86
CA ALA A 31 11.33 31.51 -10.74
C ALA A 31 11.08 32.14 -12.12
N LYS A 32 9.88 32.70 -12.31
CA LYS A 32 9.53 33.44 -13.54
C LYS A 32 10.38 34.70 -13.66
N PRO A 33 10.73 35.13 -14.88
CA PRO A 33 11.56 36.32 -15.08
C PRO A 33 10.87 37.57 -14.55
N ILE A 34 11.66 38.41 -13.89
CA ILE A 34 11.21 39.72 -13.39
C ILE A 34 12.02 40.78 -14.12
N VAL A 35 11.32 41.68 -14.81
CA VAL A 35 11.92 42.78 -15.55
C VAL A 35 11.61 44.09 -14.84
N ALA A 36 12.63 44.87 -14.49
CA ALA A 36 12.46 46.22 -13.98
C ALA A 36 12.49 47.23 -15.13
N SER A 37 11.47 48.09 -15.18
CA SER A 37 11.45 49.31 -15.98
C SER A 37 11.79 50.48 -15.06
N ILE A 38 12.95 51.09 -15.29
CA ILE A 38 13.49 52.19 -14.49
C ILE A 38 13.46 53.45 -15.36
N PRO A 39 12.49 54.36 -15.17
CA PRO A 39 12.37 55.58 -15.94
C PRO A 39 13.57 56.49 -15.66
N ARG A 40 13.96 57.26 -16.68
CA ARG A 40 15.07 58.23 -16.55
C ARG A 40 14.65 59.48 -15.78
N ASP A 41 13.37 59.82 -15.83
CA ASP A 41 12.77 60.98 -15.16
C ASP A 41 11.36 60.62 -14.69
N VAL A 42 11.04 60.99 -13.45
CA VAL A 42 9.72 60.80 -12.82
C VAL A 42 9.09 62.12 -12.39
N THR A 43 9.72 63.26 -12.67
CA THR A 43 9.31 64.58 -12.18
C THR A 43 7.86 64.89 -12.58
N ARG A 44 7.54 64.69 -13.86
CA ARG A 44 6.20 64.96 -14.39
C ARG A 44 5.13 64.04 -13.81
N LEU A 45 5.51 62.80 -13.49
CA LEU A 45 4.65 61.82 -12.84
C LEU A 45 4.39 62.21 -11.37
N ASP A 46 5.43 62.62 -10.63
CA ASP A 46 5.32 63.08 -9.24
C ASP A 46 4.46 64.34 -9.14
N GLU A 47 4.69 65.33 -10.01
CA GLU A 47 3.89 66.56 -10.08
C GLU A 47 2.40 66.27 -10.32
N ALA A 48 2.08 65.46 -11.34
CA ALA A 48 0.71 65.08 -11.65
C ALA A 48 0.06 64.27 -10.50
N ALA A 49 0.82 63.38 -9.86
CA ALA A 49 0.32 62.60 -8.73
C ALA A 49 0.02 63.48 -7.50
N ARG A 50 0.89 64.46 -7.21
CA ARG A 50 0.67 65.44 -6.15
C ARG A 50 -0.54 66.31 -6.43
N GLU A 51 -0.73 66.75 -7.67
CA GLU A 51 -1.89 67.56 -8.07
C GLU A 51 -3.20 66.80 -7.86
N VAL A 52 -3.29 65.55 -8.34
CA VAL A 52 -4.47 64.69 -8.11
C VAL A 52 -4.71 64.49 -6.61
N SER A 53 -3.65 64.22 -5.84
CA SER A 53 -3.75 64.03 -4.39
C SER A 53 -4.26 65.28 -3.67
N ALA A 54 -3.72 66.45 -4.00
CA ALA A 54 -4.12 67.73 -3.43
C ALA A 54 -5.58 68.09 -3.76
N LEU A 55 -6.01 67.88 -5.01
CA LEU A 55 -7.40 68.12 -5.43
C LEU A 55 -8.37 67.15 -4.74
N ARG A 56 -8.01 65.86 -4.62
CA ARG A 56 -8.81 64.87 -3.87
C ARG A 56 -8.89 65.18 -2.39
N ALA A 57 -7.82 65.69 -1.78
CA ALA A 57 -7.82 66.14 -0.40
C ALA A 57 -8.74 67.35 -0.23
N SER A 58 -8.67 68.32 -1.15
CA SER A 58 -9.53 69.51 -1.14
C SER A 58 -11.01 69.17 -1.28
N LEU A 59 -11.35 68.14 -2.08
CA LEU A 59 -12.73 67.67 -2.23
C LEU A 59 -13.33 67.08 -0.94
N LYS A 60 -12.48 66.66 0.02
CA LYS A 60 -12.89 66.13 1.33
C LYS A 60 -13.06 67.23 2.39
N ASP A 61 -12.73 68.48 2.07
CA ASP A 61 -12.88 69.60 3.00
C ASP A 61 -14.37 69.84 3.33
N PRO A 62 -14.76 69.93 4.61
CA PRO A 62 -16.14 70.22 5.02
C PRO A 62 -16.73 71.50 4.42
N LEU A 63 -15.91 72.50 4.11
CA LEU A 63 -16.34 73.76 3.49
C LEU A 63 -16.72 73.55 2.01
N VAL A 64 -16.02 72.66 1.30
CA VAL A 64 -16.32 72.29 -0.08
C VAL A 64 -17.58 71.43 -0.16
N ALA A 65 -17.84 70.61 0.86
CA ALA A 65 -19.04 69.77 0.92
C ALA A 65 -20.36 70.58 1.00
N GLN A 66 -20.29 71.82 1.48
CA GLN A 66 -21.44 72.71 1.65
C GLN A 66 -21.78 73.54 0.40
N ASP A 67 -20.86 73.64 -0.57
CA ASP A 67 -21.05 74.36 -1.84
C ASP A 67 -21.02 73.39 -3.03
N TRP A 68 -22.20 73.12 -3.60
CA TRP A 68 -22.35 72.17 -4.69
C TRP A 68 -21.66 72.62 -5.99
N VAL A 69 -21.48 73.93 -6.21
CA VAL A 69 -20.81 74.49 -7.39
C VAL A 69 -19.31 74.28 -7.29
N VAL A 70 -18.72 74.64 -6.14
CA VAL A 70 -17.29 74.41 -5.87
C VAL A 70 -16.96 72.92 -5.89
N ARG A 71 -17.83 72.08 -5.32
CA ARG A 71 -17.68 70.62 -5.37
C ARG A 71 -17.71 70.09 -6.80
N ARG A 72 -18.61 70.59 -7.65
CA ARG A 72 -18.71 70.17 -9.06
C ARG A 72 -17.47 70.58 -9.84
N GLU A 73 -17.04 71.84 -9.73
CA GLU A 73 -15.83 72.36 -10.40
C GLU A 73 -14.58 71.58 -9.95
N LEU A 74 -14.40 71.32 -8.65
CA LEU A 74 -13.28 70.52 -8.15
C LEU A 74 -13.36 69.07 -8.63
N ALA A 75 -14.55 68.48 -8.74
CA ALA A 75 -14.70 67.14 -9.29
C ALA A 75 -14.29 67.09 -10.77
N GLU A 76 -14.68 68.09 -11.57
CA GLU A 76 -14.25 68.23 -12.97
C GLU A 76 -12.70 68.38 -13.06
N ARG A 77 -12.09 69.18 -12.18
CA ARG A 77 -10.62 69.30 -12.09
C ARG A 77 -9.92 68.02 -11.68
N VAL A 78 -10.47 67.25 -10.73
CA VAL A 78 -9.94 65.93 -10.36
C VAL A 78 -9.95 65.00 -11.57
N ALA A 79 -11.02 65.01 -12.38
CA ALA A 79 -11.10 64.19 -13.59
C ALA A 79 -10.03 64.60 -14.63
N GLN A 80 -9.82 65.89 -14.82
CA GLN A 80 -8.76 66.38 -15.72
C GLN A 80 -7.36 66.03 -15.20
N ALA A 81 -7.10 66.25 -13.91
CA ALA A 81 -5.82 65.92 -13.28
C ALA A 81 -5.53 64.41 -13.34
N GLN A 82 -6.56 63.56 -13.20
CA GLN A 82 -6.42 62.11 -13.36
C GLN A 82 -6.03 61.74 -14.80
N THR A 83 -6.66 62.37 -15.81
CA THR A 83 -6.26 62.20 -17.21
C THR A 83 -4.80 62.59 -17.45
N ASN A 84 -4.36 63.70 -16.84
CA ASN A 84 -2.97 64.15 -16.93
C ASN A 84 -2.00 63.18 -16.25
N LEU A 85 -2.39 62.62 -15.09
CA LEU A 85 -1.61 61.61 -14.38
C LEU A 85 -1.47 60.32 -15.21
N ASP A 86 -2.55 59.86 -15.83
CA ASP A 86 -2.52 58.66 -16.68
C ASP A 86 -1.61 58.86 -17.90
N ALA A 87 -1.64 60.05 -18.52
CA ALA A 87 -0.74 60.42 -19.61
C ALA A 87 0.73 60.52 -19.14
N ALA A 88 0.98 61.15 -18.00
CA ALA A 88 2.32 61.24 -17.42
C ALA A 88 2.88 59.85 -17.07
N ALA A 89 2.05 58.96 -16.54
CA ALA A 89 2.43 57.57 -16.27
C ALA A 89 2.76 56.81 -17.56
N HIS A 90 1.95 56.97 -18.61
CA HIS A 90 2.25 56.37 -19.92
C HIS A 90 3.60 56.83 -20.47
N ASP A 91 3.83 58.15 -20.51
CA ASP A 91 5.05 58.77 -21.05
C ASP A 91 6.30 58.34 -20.26
N THR A 92 6.19 58.27 -18.93
CA THR A 92 7.29 57.90 -18.02
C THR A 92 7.82 56.49 -18.31
N PHE A 93 6.92 55.54 -18.57
CA PHE A 93 7.25 54.13 -18.78
C PHE A 93 7.30 53.70 -20.25
N LEU A 94 7.37 54.67 -21.18
CA LEU A 94 7.68 54.36 -22.58
C LEU A 94 9.01 53.63 -22.70
N ALA A 95 9.11 52.76 -23.71
CA ALA A 95 10.23 51.84 -23.86
C ALA A 95 11.59 52.54 -24.02
N ASP A 96 11.61 53.75 -24.59
CA ASP A 96 12.77 54.60 -24.80
C ASP A 96 13.03 55.60 -23.65
N ALA A 97 12.00 55.92 -22.86
CA ALA A 97 12.10 56.75 -21.65
C ALA A 97 12.63 55.98 -20.43
N SER A 98 12.67 54.64 -20.51
CA SER A 98 13.08 53.76 -19.41
C SER A 98 14.30 52.90 -19.74
N ARG A 99 15.11 52.65 -18.72
CA ARG A 99 16.13 51.60 -18.72
C ARG A 99 15.48 50.29 -18.30
N TRP A 100 15.71 49.24 -19.08
CA TRP A 100 15.12 47.92 -18.83
C TRP A 100 16.16 46.96 -18.32
N VAL A 101 15.83 46.23 -17.26
CA VAL A 101 16.78 45.34 -16.59
C VAL A 101 16.10 44.03 -16.23
N LEU A 102 16.67 42.90 -16.65
CA LEU A 102 16.27 41.58 -16.18
C LEU A 102 16.91 41.34 -14.82
N LEU A 103 16.08 41.06 -13.82
CA LEU A 103 16.52 40.78 -12.46
C LEU A 103 16.72 39.27 -12.30
N ASN A 104 17.96 38.85 -12.02
CA ASN A 104 18.27 37.47 -11.65
C ASN A 104 18.94 37.42 -10.27
N PRO A 105 18.84 36.30 -9.53
CA PRO A 105 19.54 36.12 -8.26
C PRO A 105 21.07 36.25 -8.38
N SER A 106 21.62 35.91 -9.54
CA SER A 106 23.05 36.01 -9.86
C SER A 106 23.51 37.41 -10.29
N GLY A 107 22.59 38.36 -10.42
CA GLY A 107 22.88 39.74 -10.83
C GLY A 107 21.90 40.28 -11.86
N ALA A 108 21.79 41.60 -11.92
CA ALA A 108 20.91 42.29 -12.85
C ALA A 108 21.56 42.42 -14.23
N LYS A 109 20.83 42.09 -15.30
CA LYS A 109 21.30 42.19 -16.69
C LYS A 109 20.54 43.28 -17.43
N GLU A 110 21.27 44.26 -17.96
CA GLU A 110 20.66 45.32 -18.76
C GLU A 110 20.15 44.77 -20.10
N LEU A 111 18.94 45.18 -20.46
CA LEU A 111 18.27 44.77 -21.69
C LEU A 111 18.33 45.92 -22.68
N ALA A 112 18.48 45.61 -23.96
CA ALA A 112 18.46 46.62 -25.00
C ALA A 112 17.10 47.34 -25.03
N SER A 113 17.11 48.63 -24.67
CA SER A 113 15.98 49.52 -24.86
C SER A 113 15.71 49.68 -26.35
N GLY A 114 14.55 49.21 -26.80
CA GLY A 114 14.08 49.35 -28.18
C GLY A 114 12.70 50.02 -28.22
N ARG A 115 12.03 49.99 -29.37
CA ARG A 115 10.62 50.41 -29.45
C ARG A 115 9.71 49.28 -28.99
N GLY A 116 8.60 49.62 -28.34
CA GLY A 116 7.56 48.65 -27.95
C GLY A 116 8.08 47.58 -26.98
N SER A 117 7.86 46.30 -27.29
CA SER A 117 8.09 45.16 -26.40
C SER A 117 9.50 44.56 -26.47
N HIS A 118 10.47 45.20 -27.14
CA HIS A 118 11.79 44.61 -27.42
C HIS A 118 12.53 44.12 -26.17
N ALA A 119 12.52 44.91 -25.09
CA ALA A 119 13.15 44.52 -23.83
C ALA A 119 12.50 43.26 -23.22
N LEU A 120 11.16 43.16 -23.29
CA LEU A 120 10.43 42.00 -22.79
C LEU A 120 10.69 40.75 -23.63
N SER A 121 10.79 40.90 -24.96
CA SER A 121 11.19 39.80 -25.85
C SER A 121 12.60 39.31 -25.53
N GLY A 122 13.57 40.22 -25.37
CA GLY A 122 14.94 39.84 -24.99
C GLY A 122 15.01 39.18 -23.60
N ALA A 123 14.19 39.63 -22.65
CA ALA A 123 14.07 38.97 -21.35
C ALA A 123 13.51 37.55 -21.46
N ALA A 124 12.50 37.34 -22.30
CA ALA A 124 11.93 36.03 -22.55
C ALA A 124 12.93 35.09 -23.23
N ASP A 125 13.67 35.56 -24.24
CA ASP A 125 14.70 34.78 -24.93
C ASP A 125 15.80 34.30 -23.99
N ILE A 126 16.16 35.13 -22.99
CA ILE A 126 17.15 34.78 -21.96
C ILE A 126 16.57 33.81 -20.94
N ALA A 127 15.35 34.07 -20.44
CA ALA A 127 14.74 33.27 -19.39
C ALA A 127 14.25 31.90 -19.88
N TYR A 128 13.88 31.80 -21.15
CA TYR A 128 13.29 30.61 -21.76
C TYR A 128 14.10 30.14 -22.96
N GLU A 129 15.43 30.12 -22.81
CA GLU A 129 16.38 29.77 -23.87
C GLU A 129 16.18 28.35 -24.45
N CYS A 130 15.52 27.46 -23.71
CA CYS A 130 15.24 26.08 -24.10
C CYS A 130 13.79 25.88 -24.57
N THR A 131 13.05 26.94 -24.92
CA THR A 131 11.67 26.80 -25.42
C THR A 131 11.60 26.02 -26.74
N PRO A 132 10.76 24.97 -26.83
CA PRO A 132 10.64 24.19 -28.04
C PRO A 132 9.91 24.95 -29.16
N ILE A 133 10.35 24.73 -30.41
CA ILE A 133 9.78 25.34 -31.61
C ILE A 133 8.65 24.47 -32.14
N ILE A 134 7.41 24.89 -31.87
CA ILE A 134 6.20 24.14 -32.21
C ILE A 134 5.46 24.84 -33.36
N ALA A 135 5.58 24.28 -34.56
CA ALA A 135 4.94 24.75 -35.78
C ALA A 135 3.43 24.37 -35.87
N ASN A 136 2.69 24.56 -34.78
CA ASN A 136 1.24 24.39 -34.74
C ASN A 136 0.62 25.41 -33.77
N GLU A 137 0.13 26.50 -34.33
CA GLU A 137 -0.48 27.61 -33.58
C GLU A 137 -1.74 27.19 -32.80
N VAL A 138 -2.46 26.16 -33.26
CA VAL A 138 -3.65 25.67 -32.56
C VAL A 138 -3.25 24.97 -31.26
N LEU A 139 -2.14 24.23 -31.25
CA LEU A 139 -1.64 23.50 -30.08
C LEU A 139 -0.79 24.39 -29.16
N ASN A 140 0.02 25.29 -29.72
CA ASN A 140 0.99 26.12 -29.00
C ASN A 140 0.35 27.35 -28.31
N ARG A 141 -0.62 27.11 -27.41
CA ARG A 141 -1.33 28.18 -26.68
C ARG A 141 -1.51 27.83 -25.21
N SER A 142 -1.53 28.83 -24.33
CA SER A 142 -1.86 28.63 -22.92
C SER A 142 -3.29 28.13 -22.74
N ARG A 143 -4.23 28.64 -23.55
CA ARG A 143 -5.63 28.22 -23.53
C ARG A 143 -6.11 27.86 -24.93
N LEU A 144 -6.48 26.60 -25.14
CA LEU A 144 -6.99 26.12 -26.41
C LEU A 144 -8.42 26.63 -26.67
N THR A 145 -8.78 26.79 -27.93
CA THR A 145 -10.18 26.92 -28.35
C THR A 145 -10.92 25.60 -28.11
N SER A 146 -12.26 25.62 -28.08
CA SER A 146 -13.06 24.39 -27.96
C SER A 146 -12.72 23.38 -29.07
N GLN A 147 -12.50 23.85 -30.30
CA GLN A 147 -12.07 23.02 -31.41
C GLN A 147 -10.65 22.47 -31.22
N GLY A 148 -9.70 23.29 -30.77
CA GLY A 148 -8.33 22.85 -30.47
C GLY A 148 -8.28 21.83 -29.34
N ALA A 149 -9.07 22.02 -28.28
CA ALA A 149 -9.18 21.07 -27.18
C ALA A 149 -9.76 19.73 -27.63
N LYS A 150 -10.80 19.75 -28.49
CA LYS A 150 -11.35 18.54 -29.10
C LYS A 150 -10.33 17.81 -29.96
N ALA A 151 -9.59 18.54 -30.81
CA ALA A 151 -8.56 17.98 -31.67
C ALA A 151 -7.41 17.34 -30.86
N ARG A 152 -6.94 18.02 -29.80
CA ARG A 152 -5.94 17.48 -28.87
C ARG A 152 -6.44 16.20 -28.21
N ARG A 153 -7.70 16.16 -27.79
CA ARG A 153 -8.30 14.95 -27.18
C ARG A 153 -8.32 13.77 -28.17
N LEU A 154 -8.71 14.02 -29.42
CA LEU A 154 -8.71 13.00 -30.47
C LEU A 154 -7.30 12.49 -30.77
N LEU A 155 -6.30 13.40 -30.79
CA LEU A 155 -4.90 13.02 -30.96
C LEU A 155 -4.42 12.13 -29.80
N ILE A 156 -4.66 12.53 -28.55
CA ILE A 156 -4.29 11.75 -27.36
C ILE A 156 -4.96 10.38 -27.36
N GLY A 157 -6.25 10.29 -27.70
CA GLY A 157 -6.93 9.01 -27.86
C GLY A 157 -6.28 8.14 -28.92
N ALA A 158 -5.94 8.71 -30.08
CA ALA A 158 -5.24 7.98 -31.13
C ALA A 158 -3.84 7.51 -30.70
N MET A 159 -3.11 8.29 -29.90
CA MET A 159 -1.82 7.88 -29.33
C MET A 159 -1.96 6.65 -28.43
N ILE A 160 -3.03 6.59 -27.64
CA ILE A 160 -3.28 5.50 -26.68
C ILE A 160 -3.76 4.24 -27.40
N ASP A 161 -4.73 4.37 -28.30
CA ASP A 161 -5.42 3.23 -28.89
C ASP A 161 -4.68 2.65 -30.11
N ARG A 162 -3.93 3.49 -30.83
CA ARG A 162 -3.37 3.19 -32.16
C ARG A 162 -1.88 3.55 -32.28
N GLU A 163 -1.14 3.48 -31.18
CA GLU A 163 0.29 3.80 -31.10
C GLU A 163 1.12 3.09 -32.19
N LEU A 164 0.82 1.82 -32.44
CA LEU A 164 1.61 0.96 -33.32
C LEU A 164 1.32 1.21 -34.81
N GLU A 165 0.26 1.96 -35.12
CA GLU A 165 -0.19 2.21 -36.48
C GLU A 165 0.54 3.39 -37.12
N PRO A 166 0.81 3.35 -38.45
CA PRO A 166 1.23 4.52 -39.19
C PRO A 166 0.24 5.67 -38.97
N HIS A 167 0.77 6.87 -38.69
CA HIS A 167 -0.04 8.06 -38.46
C HIS A 167 -1.09 7.96 -37.32
N LEU A 168 -0.95 6.99 -36.40
CA LEU A 168 -1.94 6.70 -35.36
C LEU A 168 -3.35 6.42 -35.93
N GLY A 169 -3.43 5.94 -37.17
CA GLY A 169 -4.69 5.74 -37.90
C GLY A 169 -5.47 7.03 -38.15
N LEU A 170 -4.82 8.20 -38.15
CA LEU A 170 -5.43 9.49 -38.45
C LEU A 170 -5.37 9.79 -39.95
N GLU A 171 -6.53 10.11 -40.54
CA GLU A 171 -6.69 10.36 -41.97
C GLU A 171 -7.21 11.79 -42.26
N GLY A 172 -6.95 12.29 -43.47
CA GLY A 172 -7.43 13.58 -43.94
C GLY A 172 -6.58 14.79 -43.54
N HIS A 173 -7.25 15.91 -43.27
CA HIS A 173 -6.64 17.24 -43.05
C HIS A 173 -7.26 18.00 -41.86
N GLY A 174 -7.89 17.28 -40.92
CA GLY A 174 -8.46 17.88 -39.72
C GLY A 174 -7.40 18.46 -38.77
N PRO A 175 -7.80 19.29 -37.79
CA PRO A 175 -6.86 19.89 -36.84
C PRO A 175 -6.03 18.89 -36.04
N GLU A 176 -6.58 17.72 -35.70
CA GLU A 176 -5.87 16.62 -35.03
C GLU A 176 -4.76 16.02 -35.90
N VAL A 177 -5.00 15.88 -37.21
CA VAL A 177 -3.98 15.42 -38.16
C VAL A 177 -2.86 16.46 -38.28
N ALA A 178 -3.22 17.75 -38.33
CA ALA A 178 -2.24 18.83 -38.37
C ALA A 178 -1.39 18.87 -37.09
N MET A 179 -1.99 18.64 -35.92
CA MET A 179 -1.26 18.52 -34.64
C MET A 179 -0.31 17.33 -34.66
N TYR A 180 -0.77 16.15 -35.09
CA TYR A 180 0.06 14.96 -35.22
C TYR A 180 1.29 15.21 -36.10
N ARG A 181 1.08 15.71 -37.32
CA ARG A 181 2.17 15.92 -38.29
C ARG A 181 3.18 16.95 -37.79
N ALA A 182 2.71 18.07 -37.27
CA ALA A 182 3.57 19.17 -36.83
C ALA A 182 4.32 18.91 -35.52
N PHE A 183 3.76 18.08 -34.63
CA PHE A 183 4.31 17.81 -33.31
C PHE A 183 4.93 16.42 -33.16
N LEU A 184 4.19 15.33 -33.42
CA LEU A 184 4.70 13.97 -33.15
C LEU A 184 5.56 13.43 -34.30
N GLN A 185 5.12 13.61 -35.55
CA GLN A 185 5.83 13.08 -36.71
C GLN A 185 7.10 13.88 -37.01
N ARG A 186 6.99 15.22 -37.10
CA ARG A 186 8.11 16.11 -37.46
C ARG A 186 9.29 16.02 -36.48
N THR A 187 9.00 15.86 -35.18
CA THR A 187 10.03 15.82 -34.12
C THR A 187 10.61 14.42 -33.93
N GLY A 188 9.99 13.41 -34.57
CA GLY A 188 10.39 12.01 -34.47
C GLY A 188 9.98 11.32 -33.18
N ILE A 189 9.08 11.91 -32.38
CA ILE A 189 8.48 11.27 -31.20
C ILE A 189 7.71 10.01 -31.61
N HIS A 190 6.93 10.09 -32.69
CA HIS A 190 6.24 8.93 -33.25
C HIS A 190 6.94 8.49 -34.54
N ARG A 191 7.59 7.33 -34.51
CA ARG A 191 8.45 6.85 -35.60
C ARG A 191 8.38 5.33 -35.77
N PRO A 192 8.74 4.80 -36.94
CA PRO A 192 8.89 3.36 -37.14
C PRO A 192 9.84 2.75 -36.11
N ASN A 193 9.51 1.55 -35.65
CA ASN A 193 10.33 0.83 -34.69
C ASN A 193 11.65 0.41 -35.35
N ALA A 194 12.78 0.69 -34.65
CA ALA A 194 14.12 0.45 -35.18
C ALA A 194 14.49 -1.04 -35.23
N THR A 195 13.80 -1.91 -34.47
CA THR A 195 14.13 -3.34 -34.34
C THR A 195 13.58 -4.22 -35.47
N GLY A 196 12.97 -3.62 -36.50
CA GLY A 196 12.33 -4.36 -37.61
C GLY A 196 10.95 -4.90 -37.21
N GLY A 197 9.99 -4.82 -38.13
CA GLY A 197 8.59 -5.26 -37.91
C GLY A 197 7.53 -4.37 -38.57
N GLY A 198 7.89 -3.16 -39.00
CA GLY A 198 6.94 -2.21 -39.65
C GLY A 198 6.01 -1.48 -38.68
N GLU A 199 5.97 -1.89 -37.41
CA GLU A 199 5.22 -1.23 -36.34
C GLU A 199 5.84 0.13 -35.98
N PHE A 200 5.00 1.08 -35.57
CA PHE A 200 5.41 2.37 -35.04
C PHE A 200 5.53 2.32 -33.52
N ARG A 201 6.21 3.32 -32.94
CA ARG A 201 6.34 3.48 -31.49
C ARG A 201 6.49 4.94 -31.10
N LEU A 202 6.09 5.27 -29.87
CA LEU A 202 6.41 6.54 -29.24
C LEU A 202 7.76 6.48 -28.53
N GLY A 203 8.47 7.60 -28.49
CA GLY A 203 9.76 7.71 -27.82
C GLY A 203 10.27 9.14 -27.78
N ALA A 204 11.49 9.30 -27.26
CA ALA A 204 12.15 10.59 -27.18
C ALA A 204 12.25 11.27 -28.56
N PRO A 205 12.10 12.62 -28.63
CA PRO A 205 12.31 13.36 -29.86
C PRO A 205 13.72 13.13 -30.42
N SER A 206 13.92 13.52 -31.67
CA SER A 206 15.26 13.47 -32.27
C SER A 206 16.24 14.31 -31.45
N ALA A 207 17.48 13.82 -31.26
CA ALA A 207 18.45 14.46 -30.37
C ALA A 207 18.80 15.91 -30.75
N THR A 208 18.62 16.28 -32.02
CA THR A 208 18.85 17.63 -32.53
C THR A 208 17.60 18.52 -32.53
N ASP A 209 16.45 18.01 -32.06
CA ASP A 209 15.19 18.77 -32.01
C ASP A 209 15.15 19.68 -30.78
N SER A 210 14.50 20.85 -30.94
CA SER A 210 14.23 21.81 -29.86
C SER A 210 13.45 21.24 -28.66
N LEU A 211 12.78 20.09 -28.80
CA LEU A 211 12.09 19.40 -27.70
C LEU A 211 13.00 18.54 -26.82
N ALA A 212 14.25 18.27 -27.23
CA ALA A 212 15.14 17.39 -26.47
C ALA A 212 15.39 17.88 -25.02
N PRO A 213 15.63 19.19 -24.75
CA PRO A 213 15.76 19.67 -23.36
C PRO A 213 14.50 19.43 -22.52
N ALA A 214 13.31 19.68 -23.09
CA ALA A 214 12.04 19.46 -22.41
C ALA A 214 11.80 17.97 -22.11
N TRP A 215 12.26 17.07 -22.99
CA TRP A 215 12.17 15.63 -22.76
C TRP A 215 13.10 15.19 -21.62
N GLY A 216 14.31 15.75 -21.56
CA GLY A 216 15.25 15.51 -20.46
C GLY A 216 14.67 15.90 -19.09
N VAL A 217 13.88 16.97 -19.01
CA VAL A 217 13.15 17.34 -17.77
C VAL A 217 12.17 16.24 -17.37
N LEU A 218 11.41 15.68 -18.31
CA LEU A 218 10.51 14.55 -18.01
C LEU A 218 11.29 13.32 -17.54
N GLU A 219 12.41 12.99 -18.18
CA GLU A 219 13.27 11.88 -17.78
C GLU A 219 13.85 12.06 -16.37
N GLU A 220 14.26 13.27 -15.99
CA GLU A 220 14.72 13.57 -14.64
C GLU A 220 13.60 13.40 -13.60
N HIS A 221 12.39 13.88 -13.91
CA HIS A 221 11.24 13.65 -13.05
C HIS A 221 10.85 12.18 -12.95
N PHE A 222 10.92 11.44 -14.05
CA PHE A 222 10.68 9.98 -14.06
C PHE A 222 11.76 9.23 -13.28
N ALA A 223 13.02 9.69 -13.30
CA ALA A 223 14.07 9.15 -12.46
C ALA A 223 13.79 9.39 -10.97
N ARG A 224 13.34 10.60 -10.59
CA ARG A 224 12.85 10.88 -9.22
C ARG A 224 11.64 10.04 -8.86
N ALA A 225 10.78 9.76 -9.84
CA ALA A 225 9.61 8.91 -9.68
C ALA A 225 9.94 7.45 -9.35
N LYS A 226 11.22 7.03 -9.40
CA LYS A 226 11.68 5.72 -8.90
C LYS A 226 11.65 5.65 -7.38
N ALA A 227 12.07 6.71 -6.71
CA ALA A 227 12.11 6.78 -5.25
C ALA A 227 10.72 7.05 -4.66
N CYS A 228 10.03 8.10 -5.13
CA CYS A 228 8.72 8.49 -4.62
C CYS A 228 7.74 8.78 -5.75
N ARG A 229 6.44 8.79 -5.47
CA ARG A 229 5.44 9.23 -6.45
C ARG A 229 5.67 10.71 -6.79
N VAL A 230 5.52 11.07 -8.06
CA VAL A 230 5.62 12.46 -8.56
C VAL A 230 4.26 12.89 -9.06
N ASN A 231 3.76 14.03 -8.59
CA ASN A 231 2.46 14.53 -9.01
C ASN A 231 2.52 15.07 -10.45
N VAL A 232 1.49 14.82 -11.25
CA VAL A 232 1.44 15.28 -12.65
C VAL A 232 1.39 16.81 -12.72
N ARG A 233 0.83 17.50 -11.71
CA ARG A 233 0.90 18.97 -11.63
C ARG A 233 2.34 19.48 -11.58
N ASP A 234 3.23 18.79 -10.89
CA ASP A 234 4.63 19.20 -10.77
C ASP A 234 5.36 19.07 -12.11
N LEU A 235 5.01 18.06 -12.92
CA LEU A 235 5.50 17.92 -14.31
C LEU A 235 5.04 19.09 -15.18
N TYR A 236 3.78 19.50 -15.05
CA TYR A 236 3.27 20.69 -15.75
C TYR A 236 4.02 21.94 -15.32
N GLY A 237 4.24 22.11 -14.01
CA GLY A 237 4.99 23.24 -13.46
C GLY A 237 6.42 23.28 -13.99
N ALA A 238 7.13 22.15 -14.00
CA ALA A 238 8.49 22.05 -14.48
C ALA A 238 8.61 22.39 -15.98
N LEU A 239 7.71 21.86 -16.81
CA LEU A 239 7.70 22.13 -18.25
C LEU A 239 7.30 23.57 -18.59
N SER A 240 6.44 24.20 -17.77
CA SER A 240 5.99 25.59 -17.96
C SER A 240 6.99 26.62 -17.42
N SER A 241 7.96 26.19 -16.62
CA SER A 241 8.95 27.07 -15.98
C SER A 241 10.18 27.29 -16.87
N SER A 242 10.97 28.31 -16.52
CA SER A 242 12.33 28.48 -17.07
C SER A 242 13.17 27.21 -16.80
N PRO A 243 14.00 26.75 -17.75
CA PRO A 243 14.31 27.38 -19.05
C PRO A 243 13.39 26.95 -20.21
N ILE A 244 12.37 26.12 -19.97
CA ILE A 244 11.54 25.51 -21.03
C ILE A 244 10.37 26.42 -21.46
N GLY A 245 9.53 26.88 -20.53
CA GLY A 245 8.41 27.78 -20.87
C GLY A 245 7.35 27.18 -21.80
N MET A 246 7.13 25.86 -21.76
CA MET A 246 6.17 25.18 -22.64
C MET A 246 4.74 25.62 -22.34
N LYS A 247 3.96 25.91 -23.39
CA LYS A 247 2.54 26.28 -23.24
C LYS A 247 1.69 25.07 -22.84
N GLU A 248 0.74 25.29 -21.92
CA GLU A 248 -0.17 24.26 -21.39
C GLU A 248 -0.99 23.50 -22.45
N GLY A 249 -1.20 24.11 -23.62
CA GLY A 249 -1.81 23.45 -24.77
C GLY A 249 -1.08 22.19 -25.21
N VAL A 250 0.26 22.22 -25.15
CA VAL A 250 1.19 21.21 -25.66
C VAL A 250 1.46 20.11 -24.65
N ILE A 251 1.64 20.48 -23.38
CA ILE A 251 2.08 19.60 -22.29
C ILE A 251 1.32 18.27 -22.24
N PRO A 252 -0.02 18.22 -22.39
CA PRO A 252 -0.74 16.95 -22.34
C PRO A 252 -0.32 15.95 -23.42
N VAL A 253 -0.10 16.41 -24.66
CA VAL A 253 0.33 15.54 -25.77
C VAL A 253 1.76 15.06 -25.50
N PHE A 254 2.61 15.96 -25.04
CA PHE A 254 4.01 15.67 -24.74
C PHE A 254 4.16 14.66 -23.59
N LEU A 255 3.45 14.88 -22.49
CA LEU A 255 3.45 14.00 -21.33
C LEU A 255 2.86 12.62 -21.67
N THR A 256 1.74 12.56 -22.41
CA THR A 256 1.18 11.28 -22.85
C THR A 256 2.19 10.51 -23.70
N ALA A 257 2.92 11.18 -24.59
CA ALA A 257 3.95 10.52 -25.39
C ALA A 257 5.07 9.92 -24.52
N ALA A 258 5.54 10.66 -23.51
CA ALA A 258 6.58 10.18 -22.60
C ALA A 258 6.10 9.03 -21.71
N VAL A 259 4.88 9.10 -21.19
CA VAL A 259 4.29 8.00 -20.40
C VAL A 259 4.11 6.74 -21.25
N LEU A 260 3.64 6.88 -22.49
CA LEU A 260 3.48 5.72 -23.39
C LEU A 260 4.83 5.12 -23.80
N ALA A 261 5.85 5.96 -24.04
CA ALA A 261 7.20 5.50 -24.33
C ALA A 261 7.81 4.64 -23.19
N CYS A 262 7.38 4.88 -21.94
CA CYS A 262 7.80 4.15 -20.75
C CYS A 262 6.67 3.33 -20.11
N ARG A 263 5.64 2.93 -20.87
CA ARG A 263 4.41 2.30 -20.33
C ARG A 263 4.63 1.00 -19.56
N ASP A 264 5.73 0.31 -19.84
CA ASP A 264 6.14 -0.93 -19.17
C ASP A 264 6.82 -0.70 -17.81
N GLU A 265 7.13 0.56 -17.49
CA GLU A 265 7.89 0.97 -16.31
C GLU A 265 7.15 2.05 -15.49
N ILE A 266 6.10 2.66 -16.04
CA ILE A 266 5.35 3.71 -15.35
C ILE A 266 3.97 3.21 -14.90
N ALA A 267 3.65 3.43 -13.62
CA ALA A 267 2.30 3.36 -13.09
C ALA A 267 1.67 4.75 -12.97
N ILE A 268 0.37 4.81 -13.23
CA ILE A 268 -0.44 6.01 -13.03
C ILE A 268 -1.38 5.74 -11.85
N TYR A 269 -1.44 6.69 -10.92
CA TYR A 269 -2.38 6.69 -9.81
C TYR A 269 -3.34 7.87 -9.96
N GLU A 270 -4.62 7.65 -9.69
CA GLU A 270 -5.65 8.68 -9.63
C GLU A 270 -6.25 8.66 -8.22
N HIS A 271 -6.13 9.76 -7.48
CA HIS A 271 -6.50 9.84 -6.06
C HIS A 271 -5.85 8.70 -5.23
N GLY A 272 -4.57 8.41 -5.49
CA GLY A 272 -3.84 7.32 -4.85
C GLY A 272 -4.25 5.90 -5.30
N THR A 273 -5.25 5.76 -6.17
CA THR A 273 -5.70 4.47 -6.71
C THR A 273 -4.99 4.18 -8.03
N PHE A 274 -4.33 3.01 -8.12
CA PHE A 274 -3.66 2.59 -9.34
C PHE A 274 -4.63 2.44 -10.52
N ARG A 275 -4.20 2.92 -11.70
CA ARG A 275 -4.86 2.74 -12.99
C ARG A 275 -4.07 1.75 -13.84
N PRO A 276 -4.60 0.53 -14.08
CA PRO A 276 -3.89 -0.52 -14.82
C PRO A 276 -3.47 -0.16 -16.24
N LEU A 277 -4.26 0.69 -16.90
CA LEU A 277 -4.04 1.14 -18.26
C LEU A 277 -4.28 2.65 -18.34
N LEU A 278 -3.44 3.34 -19.11
CA LEU A 278 -3.75 4.69 -19.56
C LEU A 278 -4.77 4.60 -20.69
N ALA A 279 -6.05 4.63 -20.35
CA ALA A 279 -7.14 4.70 -21.33
C ALA A 279 -7.47 6.16 -21.70
N PRO A 280 -8.12 6.42 -22.85
CA PRO A 280 -8.48 7.78 -23.26
C PRO A 280 -9.28 8.55 -22.20
N GLU A 281 -10.17 7.90 -21.46
CA GLU A 281 -10.98 8.52 -20.40
C GLU A 281 -10.14 8.91 -19.19
N VAL A 282 -9.14 8.08 -18.84
CA VAL A 282 -8.19 8.36 -17.77
C VAL A 282 -7.32 9.55 -18.18
N SER A 283 -6.83 9.55 -19.42
CA SER A 283 -6.06 10.68 -19.96
C SER A 283 -6.87 11.97 -19.98
N GLU A 284 -8.16 11.93 -20.37
CA GLU A 284 -9.01 13.12 -20.36
C GLU A 284 -9.18 13.71 -18.95
N ARG A 285 -9.37 12.87 -17.94
CA ARG A 285 -9.41 13.32 -16.53
C ARG A 285 -8.05 13.85 -16.06
N MET A 286 -6.95 13.22 -16.46
CA MET A 286 -5.58 13.67 -16.17
C MET A 286 -5.29 15.04 -16.75
N VAL A 287 -5.66 15.29 -18.01
CA VAL A 287 -5.53 16.61 -18.64
C VAL A 287 -6.36 17.67 -17.92
N ARG A 288 -7.56 17.31 -17.46
CA ARG A 288 -8.48 18.25 -16.81
C ARG A 288 -8.07 18.57 -15.37
N ASN A 289 -7.57 17.58 -14.62
CA ASN A 289 -7.25 17.71 -13.20
C ASN A 289 -5.91 17.03 -12.87
N PRO A 290 -4.77 17.55 -13.36
CA PRO A 290 -3.46 16.89 -13.21
C PRO A 290 -3.04 16.71 -11.73
N HIS A 291 -3.51 17.56 -10.82
CA HIS A 291 -3.19 17.46 -9.38
C HIS A 291 -3.73 16.20 -8.69
N HIS A 292 -4.71 15.51 -9.28
CA HIS A 292 -5.22 14.24 -8.75
C HIS A 292 -4.45 13.02 -9.24
N PHE A 293 -3.45 13.21 -10.09
CA PHE A 293 -2.70 12.13 -10.71
C PHE A 293 -1.26 12.13 -10.26
N ASP A 294 -0.76 10.94 -9.94
CA ASP A 294 0.63 10.71 -9.60
C ASP A 294 1.23 9.64 -10.51
N ILE A 295 2.53 9.78 -10.76
CA ILE A 295 3.34 8.86 -11.55
C ILE A 295 4.37 8.22 -10.62
N LYS A 296 4.48 6.89 -10.68
CA LYS A 296 5.57 6.12 -10.07
C LYS A 296 6.29 5.36 -11.17
N HIS A 297 7.61 5.40 -11.15
CA HIS A 297 8.45 4.69 -12.10
C HIS A 297 8.98 3.41 -11.44
N PHE A 298 8.43 2.28 -11.84
CA PHE A 298 8.88 0.94 -11.50
C PHE A 298 10.13 0.64 -12.33
N ALA A 299 11.30 0.89 -11.76
CA ALA A 299 12.59 0.78 -12.45
C ALA A 299 12.72 -0.56 -13.21
N ASN A 300 12.96 -0.45 -14.52
CA ASN A 300 13.32 -1.49 -15.48
C ASN A 300 12.74 -2.87 -15.14
N THR A 301 11.46 -3.08 -15.45
CA THR A 301 10.76 -4.37 -15.31
C THR A 301 11.27 -5.44 -16.31
N THR A 302 12.50 -5.33 -16.80
CA THR A 302 13.16 -6.30 -17.69
C THR A 302 14.14 -7.17 -16.89
N GLY A 303 14.72 -8.19 -17.54
CA GLY A 303 15.73 -9.06 -16.91
C GLY A 303 15.22 -9.81 -15.67
N ALA A 304 15.95 -9.65 -14.55
CA ALA A 304 15.71 -10.29 -13.26
C ALA A 304 14.28 -10.11 -12.73
N ARG A 305 13.79 -8.86 -12.67
CA ARG A 305 12.46 -8.54 -12.11
C ARG A 305 11.33 -9.23 -12.88
N ARG A 306 11.47 -9.35 -14.21
CA ARG A 306 10.49 -10.06 -15.05
C ARG A 306 10.46 -11.56 -14.73
N GLY A 307 11.63 -12.18 -14.58
CA GLY A 307 11.74 -13.60 -14.23
C GLY A 307 11.02 -13.90 -12.91
N VAL A 308 11.29 -13.08 -11.90
CA VAL A 308 10.64 -13.14 -10.59
C VAL A 308 9.11 -12.97 -10.69
N ILE A 309 8.62 -11.95 -11.39
CA ILE A 309 7.17 -11.72 -11.54
C ILE A 309 6.48 -12.90 -12.21
N ASN A 310 7.10 -13.49 -13.24
CA ASN A 310 6.54 -14.67 -13.91
C ASN A 310 6.53 -15.89 -12.99
N ALA A 311 7.62 -16.14 -12.26
CA ALA A 311 7.72 -17.23 -11.30
C ALA A 311 6.69 -17.09 -10.17
N LEU A 312 6.53 -15.88 -9.63
CA LEU A 312 5.52 -15.55 -8.62
C LEU A 312 4.10 -15.72 -9.15
N ALA A 313 3.80 -15.20 -10.34
CA ALA A 313 2.50 -15.35 -10.98
C ALA A 313 2.14 -16.83 -11.16
N GLN A 314 3.10 -17.65 -11.61
CA GLN A 314 2.90 -19.08 -11.79
C GLN A 314 2.66 -19.80 -10.46
N ARG A 315 3.49 -19.55 -9.45
CA ARG A 315 3.40 -20.24 -8.14
C ARG A 315 2.18 -19.83 -7.32
N LEU A 316 1.76 -18.57 -7.42
CA LEU A 316 0.58 -18.05 -6.71
C LEU A 316 -0.72 -18.22 -7.52
N GLY A 317 -0.66 -18.76 -8.74
CA GLY A 317 -1.83 -18.93 -9.60
C GLY A 317 -2.45 -17.62 -10.10
N VAL A 318 -1.70 -16.51 -10.05
CA VAL A 318 -2.14 -15.20 -10.54
C VAL A 318 -1.93 -15.15 -12.05
N ARG A 319 -3.02 -15.06 -12.82
CA ARG A 319 -2.89 -14.91 -14.27
C ARG A 319 -2.47 -13.48 -14.59
N PRO A 320 -1.33 -13.26 -15.30
CA PRO A 320 -0.99 -11.93 -15.78
C PRO A 320 -2.10 -11.47 -16.73
N ALA A 321 -2.79 -10.40 -16.35
CA ALA A 321 -3.91 -9.86 -17.13
C ALA A 321 -3.42 -9.18 -18.42
N PHE A 322 -2.16 -8.72 -18.43
CA PHE A 322 -1.61 -7.90 -19.49
C PHE A 322 -0.23 -8.37 -19.90
N ARG A 323 -0.08 -8.90 -21.13
CA ARG A 323 1.22 -9.33 -21.66
C ARG A 323 2.18 -8.17 -21.91
N GLU A 324 1.66 -6.99 -22.23
CA GLU A 324 2.42 -5.80 -22.64
C GLU A 324 2.39 -4.65 -21.62
N TYR A 325 1.89 -4.90 -20.40
CA TYR A 325 1.81 -3.89 -19.33
C TYR A 325 2.38 -4.47 -18.05
N ARG A 326 3.71 -4.46 -17.95
CA ARG A 326 4.44 -5.21 -16.90
C ARG A 326 4.15 -4.69 -15.49
N VAL A 327 4.07 -3.38 -15.32
CA VAL A 327 3.75 -2.75 -14.02
C VAL A 327 2.39 -3.20 -13.50
N ALA A 328 1.40 -3.40 -14.38
CA ALA A 328 0.09 -3.92 -14.00
C ALA A 328 0.17 -5.33 -13.41
N ASN A 329 1.10 -6.18 -13.87
CA ASN A 329 1.32 -7.50 -13.30
C ASN A 329 2.01 -7.43 -11.93
N VAL A 330 2.99 -6.54 -11.74
CA VAL A 330 3.62 -6.28 -10.42
C VAL A 330 2.54 -5.92 -9.40
N LEU A 331 1.69 -4.97 -9.76
CA LEU A 331 0.61 -4.50 -8.90
C LEU A 331 -0.49 -5.55 -8.73
N GLY A 332 -0.76 -6.37 -9.74
CA GLY A 332 -1.68 -7.50 -9.64
C GLY A 332 -1.22 -8.55 -8.62
N ILE A 333 0.07 -8.89 -8.61
CA ILE A 333 0.65 -9.82 -7.63
C ILE A 333 0.62 -9.22 -6.22
N ALA A 334 1.08 -7.98 -6.05
CA ALA A 334 1.06 -7.33 -4.75
C ALA A 334 -0.38 -7.20 -4.20
N ALA A 335 -1.34 -6.80 -5.05
CA ALA A 335 -2.74 -6.73 -4.66
C ALA A 335 -3.31 -8.10 -4.28
N HIS A 336 -2.94 -9.17 -4.99
CA HIS A 336 -3.31 -10.53 -4.62
C HIS A 336 -2.80 -10.90 -3.23
N LEU A 337 -1.50 -10.67 -2.95
CA LEU A 337 -0.91 -10.91 -1.63
C LEU A 337 -1.64 -10.14 -0.53
N VAL A 338 -1.81 -8.83 -0.68
CA VAL A 338 -2.50 -7.99 0.32
C VAL A 338 -3.96 -8.44 0.51
N SER A 339 -4.65 -8.86 -0.56
CA SER A 339 -6.04 -9.30 -0.48
C SER A 339 -6.22 -10.60 0.33
N LEU A 340 -5.22 -11.49 0.31
CA LEU A 340 -5.22 -12.70 1.13
C LEU A 340 -5.10 -12.35 2.61
N PHE A 341 -4.20 -11.41 2.96
CA PHE A 341 -4.00 -10.97 4.34
C PHE A 341 -5.22 -10.25 4.95
N ARG A 342 -5.98 -9.50 4.13
CA ARG A 342 -7.22 -8.84 4.60
C ARG A 342 -8.32 -9.81 5.00
N ARG A 343 -8.23 -11.09 4.62
CA ARG A 343 -9.22 -12.12 4.94
C ARG A 343 -8.83 -12.99 6.14
N LEU A 344 -7.61 -12.81 6.66
CA LEU A 344 -7.12 -13.61 7.77
C LEU A 344 -7.82 -13.24 9.07
N ASP A 345 -8.03 -14.24 9.92
CA ASP A 345 -8.52 -14.08 11.28
C ASP A 345 -7.46 -13.47 12.21
N ASN A 346 -7.90 -12.95 13.35
CA ASN A 346 -7.03 -12.27 14.31
C ASN A 346 -5.99 -13.22 14.92
N PHE A 347 -6.33 -14.50 15.10
CA PHE A 347 -5.36 -15.49 15.56
C PHE A 347 -4.22 -15.67 14.56
N THR A 348 -4.52 -15.91 13.29
CA THR A 348 -3.50 -16.02 12.23
C THR A 348 -2.65 -14.76 12.11
N LEU A 349 -3.23 -13.57 12.32
CA LEU A 349 -2.49 -12.30 12.31
C LEU A 349 -1.52 -12.13 13.50
N ARG A 350 -1.78 -12.78 14.64
CA ARG A 350 -1.04 -12.55 15.90
C ARG A 350 -0.18 -13.70 16.36
N THR A 351 -0.51 -14.93 15.98
CA THR A 351 0.19 -16.13 16.47
C THR A 351 1.68 -16.11 16.11
N ARG A 352 2.51 -16.67 16.99
CA ARG A 352 3.93 -16.95 16.74
C ARG A 352 4.17 -18.40 16.34
N SER A 353 3.12 -19.22 16.28
CA SER A 353 3.17 -20.64 15.94
C SER A 353 3.19 -20.87 14.42
N MET A 354 4.18 -20.30 13.72
CA MET A 354 4.42 -20.51 12.28
C MET A 354 5.94 -20.54 12.03
N SER A 355 6.35 -20.98 10.85
CA SER A 355 7.75 -20.95 10.43
C SER A 355 8.32 -19.51 10.45
N PRO A 356 9.65 -19.35 10.61
CA PRO A 356 10.30 -18.04 10.55
C PRO A 356 10.00 -17.29 9.25
N ASP A 357 9.96 -18.00 8.11
CA ASP A 357 9.64 -17.45 6.80
C ASP A 357 8.20 -16.91 6.76
N ALA A 358 7.21 -17.68 7.25
CA ALA A 358 5.81 -17.26 7.31
C ALA A 358 5.59 -16.04 8.22
N LEU A 359 6.26 -15.99 9.36
CA LEU A 359 6.20 -14.83 10.27
C LEU A 359 6.80 -13.58 9.64
N ALA A 360 7.94 -13.71 8.95
CA ALA A 360 8.62 -12.62 8.28
C ALA A 360 7.81 -12.08 7.09
N VAL A 361 7.24 -12.97 6.26
CA VAL A 361 6.36 -12.61 5.15
C VAL A 361 5.10 -11.89 5.64
N ARG A 362 4.46 -12.38 6.71
CA ARG A 362 3.31 -11.71 7.32
C ARG A 362 3.66 -10.29 7.76
N ALA A 363 4.78 -10.11 8.45
CA ALA A 363 5.21 -8.79 8.92
C ALA A 363 5.48 -7.85 7.72
N ALA A 364 6.20 -8.31 6.71
CA ALA A 364 6.51 -7.54 5.52
C ALA A 364 5.24 -7.07 4.77
N ILE A 365 4.22 -7.92 4.64
CA ILE A 365 2.99 -7.56 3.92
C ILE A 365 2.11 -6.59 4.72
N LEU A 366 2.11 -6.68 6.05
CA LEU A 366 1.35 -5.76 6.91
C LEU A 366 1.96 -4.37 7.00
N ASP A 367 3.30 -4.26 6.95
CA ASP A 367 4.03 -2.98 7.01
C ASP A 367 4.18 -2.30 5.64
N ALA A 368 4.00 -3.02 4.54
CA ALA A 368 4.38 -2.53 3.21
C ALA A 368 3.58 -1.29 2.75
N VAL A 369 4.33 -0.30 2.28
CA VAL A 369 3.81 0.97 1.75
C VAL A 369 3.72 0.96 0.22
N GLU A 370 4.77 0.49 -0.47
CA GLU A 370 4.83 0.46 -1.93
C GLU A 370 5.01 -0.97 -2.51
N PRO A 371 4.25 -1.36 -3.56
CA PRO A 371 4.25 -2.70 -4.13
C PRO A 371 5.57 -3.23 -4.72
N ASP A 372 6.39 -2.38 -5.32
CA ASP A 372 7.69 -2.78 -5.87
C ASP A 372 8.74 -3.02 -4.79
N GLU A 373 8.80 -2.14 -3.80
CA GLU A 373 9.65 -2.31 -2.63
C GLU A 373 9.30 -3.59 -1.87
N LEU A 374 7.99 -3.87 -1.71
CA LEU A 374 7.52 -5.12 -1.13
C LEU A 374 8.04 -6.35 -1.89
N LEU A 375 7.85 -6.40 -3.22
CA LEU A 375 8.13 -7.59 -4.02
C LEU A 375 9.62 -7.82 -4.32
N PHE A 376 10.40 -6.75 -4.45
CA PHE A 376 11.79 -6.82 -4.93
C PHE A 376 12.85 -6.53 -3.87
N ASP A 377 12.47 -5.95 -2.72
CA ASP A 377 13.40 -5.63 -1.63
C ASP A 377 13.00 -6.34 -0.33
N HIS A 378 11.82 -6.01 0.23
CA HIS A 378 11.42 -6.49 1.55
C HIS A 378 11.18 -8.01 1.60
N LEU A 379 10.38 -8.57 0.69
CA LEU A 379 10.07 -10.01 0.71
C LEU A 379 11.30 -10.90 0.45
N PRO A 380 12.17 -10.62 -0.55
CA PRO A 380 13.42 -11.37 -0.70
C PRO A 380 14.29 -11.30 0.55
N THR A 381 14.48 -10.11 1.11
CA THR A 381 15.31 -9.91 2.31
C THR A 381 14.77 -10.67 3.53
N CYS A 382 13.45 -10.63 3.75
CA CYS A 382 12.78 -11.37 4.82
C CYS A 382 12.93 -12.89 4.68
N LEU A 383 13.01 -13.39 3.44
CA LEU A 383 13.29 -14.79 3.14
C LEU A 383 14.80 -15.08 3.09
N ALA A 384 15.67 -14.19 3.53
CA ALA A 384 17.13 -14.37 3.46
C ALA A 384 17.63 -14.66 2.02
N LEU A 385 16.99 -14.05 1.03
CA LEU A 385 17.37 -14.08 -0.38
C LEU A 385 17.90 -12.70 -0.80
N PRO A 386 18.77 -12.62 -1.82
CA PRO A 386 19.28 -11.35 -2.30
C PRO A 386 18.17 -10.46 -2.88
N VAL A 387 18.29 -9.14 -2.70
CA VAL A 387 17.36 -8.18 -3.30
C VAL A 387 17.37 -8.28 -4.83
N VAL A 388 16.21 -8.08 -5.45
CA VAL A 388 16.05 -8.15 -6.90
C VAL A 388 16.37 -6.78 -7.51
N ALA A 389 17.66 -6.57 -7.78
CA ALA A 389 18.16 -5.33 -8.37
C ALA A 389 17.49 -5.02 -9.73
N ALA A 390 17.24 -3.73 -10.00
CA ALA A 390 16.53 -3.28 -11.22
C ALA A 390 17.37 -3.40 -12.50
N ASP A 391 18.69 -3.38 -12.38
CA ASP A 391 19.67 -3.45 -13.47
C ASP A 391 20.22 -4.87 -13.70
N ALA A 392 19.86 -5.84 -12.84
CA ALA A 392 20.30 -7.21 -12.99
C ALA A 392 19.65 -7.90 -14.20
N GLY A 393 20.47 -8.47 -15.07
CA GLY A 393 20.00 -9.21 -16.24
C GLY A 393 19.25 -10.50 -15.90
N HIS A 394 19.64 -11.18 -14.82
CA HIS A 394 19.03 -12.44 -14.37
C HIS A 394 19.09 -12.55 -12.85
N TYR A 395 18.10 -13.22 -12.26
CA TYR A 395 18.01 -13.52 -10.84
C TYR A 395 18.03 -15.03 -10.66
N VAL A 396 19.16 -15.55 -10.17
CA VAL A 396 19.42 -17.00 -10.08
C VAL A 396 18.41 -17.72 -9.18
N GLU A 397 17.97 -17.05 -8.12
CA GLU A 397 17.08 -17.62 -7.10
C GLU A 397 15.59 -17.39 -7.41
N GLU A 398 15.20 -17.18 -8.68
CA GLU A 398 13.80 -16.85 -9.03
C GLU A 398 12.81 -17.96 -8.65
N ALA A 399 13.17 -19.22 -8.89
CA ALA A 399 12.35 -20.37 -8.54
C ALA A 399 12.32 -20.60 -7.02
N ALA A 400 13.46 -20.46 -6.34
CA ALA A 400 13.55 -20.61 -4.90
C ALA A 400 12.76 -19.51 -4.17
N TYR A 401 12.82 -18.27 -4.67
CA TYR A 401 12.03 -17.17 -4.14
C TYR A 401 10.54 -17.43 -4.29
N ALA A 402 10.10 -17.82 -5.49
CA ALA A 402 8.69 -18.12 -5.72
C ALA A 402 8.20 -19.26 -4.84
N GLU A 403 8.97 -20.35 -4.70
CA GLU A 403 8.57 -21.49 -3.89
C GLU A 403 8.53 -21.15 -2.39
N ARG A 404 9.53 -20.43 -1.86
CA ARG A 404 9.53 -20.04 -0.45
C ARG A 404 8.41 -19.08 -0.11
N LEU A 405 8.15 -18.09 -0.98
CA LEU A 405 7.00 -17.20 -0.79
C LEU A 405 5.68 -17.97 -0.89
N GLY A 406 5.53 -18.84 -1.89
CA GLY A 406 4.32 -19.67 -2.06
C GLY A 406 4.05 -20.56 -0.85
N SER A 407 5.08 -21.26 -0.36
CA SER A 407 5.02 -22.11 0.83
C SER A 407 4.67 -21.32 2.09
N ALA A 408 5.29 -20.15 2.30
CA ALA A 408 4.98 -19.25 3.41
C ALA A 408 3.53 -18.75 3.34
N MET A 409 3.04 -18.40 2.15
CA MET A 409 1.66 -17.97 1.94
C MET A 409 0.64 -19.09 2.21
N GLU A 410 0.93 -20.32 1.78
CA GLU A 410 0.10 -21.50 2.05
C GLU A 410 0.06 -21.82 3.55
N GLU A 411 1.19 -21.69 4.25
CA GLU A 411 1.24 -21.87 5.70
C GLU A 411 0.40 -20.82 6.43
N VAL A 412 0.55 -19.54 6.08
CA VAL A 412 -0.23 -18.45 6.68
C VAL A 412 -1.72 -18.66 6.44
N ASN A 413 -2.13 -18.89 5.18
CA ASN A 413 -3.54 -19.09 4.84
C ASN A 413 -4.14 -20.36 5.46
N GLY A 414 -3.32 -21.40 5.65
CA GLY A 414 -3.75 -22.66 6.25
C GLY A 414 -3.68 -22.71 7.78
N ARG A 415 -3.12 -21.68 8.45
CA ARG A 415 -2.84 -21.76 9.89
C ARG A 415 -4.10 -21.90 10.73
N HIS A 416 -5.18 -21.22 10.37
CA HIS A 416 -6.45 -21.30 11.09
C HIS A 416 -7.07 -22.70 10.99
N ALA A 417 -7.12 -23.28 9.78
CA ALA A 417 -7.61 -24.64 9.59
C ALA A 417 -6.77 -25.66 10.37
N ARG A 418 -5.44 -25.51 10.38
CA ARG A 418 -4.55 -26.34 11.22
C ARG A 418 -4.83 -26.17 12.71
N LEU A 419 -5.18 -24.97 13.18
CA LEU A 419 -5.57 -24.75 14.57
C LEU A 419 -6.81 -25.60 14.90
N GLU A 420 -7.84 -25.56 14.05
CA GLU A 420 -9.06 -26.34 14.27
C GLU A 420 -8.77 -27.85 14.35
N GLU A 421 -7.91 -28.36 13.48
CA GLU A 421 -7.44 -29.76 13.51
C GLU A 421 -6.67 -30.09 14.80
N GLU A 422 -5.75 -29.21 15.23
CA GLU A 422 -4.99 -29.34 16.47
C GLU A 422 -5.91 -29.39 17.70
N LEU A 423 -6.92 -28.51 17.76
CA LEU A 423 -7.89 -28.46 18.86
C LEU A 423 -8.77 -29.71 18.90
N LEU A 424 -9.20 -30.22 17.74
CA LEU A 424 -9.99 -31.44 17.64
C LEU A 424 -9.18 -32.66 18.10
N ALA A 425 -7.95 -32.79 17.60
CA ALA A 425 -7.05 -33.86 17.99
C ALA A 425 -6.73 -33.83 19.49
N LEU A 426 -6.53 -32.63 20.05
CA LEU A 426 -6.32 -32.44 21.49
C LEU A 426 -7.54 -32.91 22.29
N LEU A 427 -8.75 -32.53 21.90
CA LEU A 427 -9.98 -32.93 22.58
C LEU A 427 -10.18 -34.45 22.55
N LEU A 428 -10.04 -35.07 21.37
CA LEU A 428 -10.17 -36.52 21.20
C LEU A 428 -9.10 -37.28 21.99
N GLY A 429 -7.86 -36.79 21.99
CA GLY A 429 -6.76 -37.37 22.75
C GLY A 429 -6.97 -37.31 24.27
N ILE A 430 -7.45 -36.19 24.81
CA ILE A 430 -7.76 -36.06 26.25
C ILE A 430 -8.99 -36.91 26.62
N ALA A 431 -10.00 -36.95 25.75
CA ALA A 431 -11.20 -37.75 25.95
C ALA A 431 -10.96 -39.26 25.80
N THR A 432 -9.80 -39.67 25.25
CA THR A 432 -9.46 -41.05 24.88
C THR A 432 -10.44 -41.68 23.89
N GLU A 433 -10.96 -40.87 22.97
CA GLU A 433 -11.95 -41.28 21.97
C GLU A 433 -11.42 -41.10 20.55
N ARG A 434 -11.89 -41.92 19.60
CA ARG A 434 -11.44 -41.87 18.20
C ARG A 434 -12.29 -40.96 17.31
N THR A 435 -13.52 -40.67 17.72
CA THR A 435 -14.47 -39.94 16.88
C THR A 435 -15.28 -38.93 17.68
N ARG A 436 -15.67 -37.84 17.01
CA ARG A 436 -16.63 -36.87 17.53
C ARG A 436 -17.94 -37.52 17.98
N LEU A 437 -18.46 -38.48 17.19
CA LEU A 437 -19.71 -39.17 17.49
C LEU A 437 -19.65 -39.94 18.81
N ALA A 438 -18.51 -40.56 19.15
CA ALA A 438 -18.33 -41.22 20.44
C ALA A 438 -18.45 -40.22 21.60
N VAL A 439 -17.75 -39.08 21.51
CA VAL A 439 -17.81 -38.02 22.53
C VAL A 439 -19.21 -37.43 22.66
N SER A 440 -19.89 -37.12 21.54
CA SER A 440 -21.25 -36.60 21.54
C SER A 440 -22.27 -37.62 22.09
N GLY A 441 -22.09 -38.91 21.79
CA GLY A 441 -22.92 -40.00 22.35
C GLY A 441 -22.78 -40.12 23.87
N LEU A 442 -21.54 -40.01 24.38
CA LEU A 442 -21.28 -39.94 25.82
C LEU A 442 -21.92 -38.70 26.46
N ALA A 443 -21.83 -37.54 25.81
CA ALA A 443 -22.46 -36.31 26.30
C ALA A 443 -23.99 -36.40 26.34
N ALA A 444 -24.61 -37.08 25.37
CA ALA A 444 -26.05 -37.33 25.36
C ALA A 444 -26.52 -38.23 26.53
N ALA A 445 -25.64 -39.05 27.11
CA ALA A 445 -25.99 -39.90 28.25
C ALA A 445 -26.24 -39.11 29.54
N LEU A 446 -25.73 -37.87 29.63
CA LEU A 446 -25.85 -36.95 30.77
C LEU A 446 -27.04 -35.96 30.64
N ASP A 447 -27.94 -36.20 29.70
CA ASP A 447 -29.07 -35.31 29.42
C ASP A 447 -30.10 -35.32 30.58
N GLY A 448 -30.47 -34.12 31.07
CA GLY A 448 -31.45 -33.96 32.15
C GLY A 448 -30.90 -33.96 33.57
N GLU A 449 -29.58 -34.07 33.76
CA GLU A 449 -28.93 -34.07 35.08
C GLU A 449 -28.68 -32.67 35.66
N ILE A 450 -28.60 -32.57 36.99
CA ILE A 450 -28.24 -31.34 37.70
C ILE A 450 -26.72 -31.15 37.62
N LEU A 451 -26.28 -30.46 36.58
CA LEU A 451 -24.88 -30.13 36.35
C LEU A 451 -24.55 -28.73 36.86
N ALA A 452 -23.32 -28.54 37.35
CA ALA A 452 -22.79 -27.20 37.59
C ALA A 452 -22.86 -26.36 36.29
N PRO A 453 -23.15 -25.05 36.35
CA PRO A 453 -23.41 -24.24 35.16
C PRO A 453 -22.34 -24.36 34.06
N ASP A 454 -21.06 -24.38 34.44
CA ASP A 454 -19.92 -24.43 33.51
C ASP A 454 -19.83 -25.79 32.80
N VAL A 455 -20.00 -26.89 33.55
CA VAL A 455 -20.02 -28.25 33.00
C VAL A 455 -21.24 -28.45 32.12
N ARG A 456 -22.40 -27.89 32.51
CA ARG A 456 -23.63 -27.97 31.71
C ARG A 456 -23.43 -27.32 30.33
N ALA A 457 -22.81 -26.14 30.29
CA ALA A 457 -22.51 -25.45 29.04
C ALA A 457 -21.58 -26.28 28.16
N PHE A 458 -20.54 -26.88 28.74
CA PHE A 458 -19.61 -27.77 28.03
C PHE A 458 -20.29 -29.03 27.48
N VAL A 459 -21.11 -29.73 28.29
CA VAL A 459 -21.85 -30.93 27.86
C VAL A 459 -22.85 -30.60 26.74
N LEU A 460 -23.55 -29.46 26.84
CA LEU A 460 -24.43 -28.99 25.77
C LEU A 460 -23.67 -28.69 24.48
N ALA A 461 -22.45 -28.13 24.58
CA ALA A 461 -21.58 -27.92 23.42
C ALA A 461 -21.11 -29.22 22.78
N LEU A 462 -20.71 -30.22 23.58
CA LEU A 462 -20.35 -31.56 23.10
C LEU A 462 -21.52 -32.27 22.40
N LYS A 463 -22.75 -32.04 22.91
CA LYS A 463 -24.00 -32.57 22.36
C LYS A 463 -24.48 -31.82 21.11
N GLY A 464 -24.12 -30.55 20.97
CA GLY A 464 -24.52 -29.66 19.88
C GLY A 464 -24.31 -30.31 18.51
N ASP A 465 -25.34 -30.16 17.66
CA ASP A 465 -25.66 -30.95 16.47
C ASP A 465 -24.50 -31.77 15.86
N ALA A 466 -24.65 -33.09 15.93
CA ALA A 466 -23.76 -34.09 15.34
C ALA A 466 -23.70 -34.02 13.80
N GLY A 467 -24.43 -33.11 13.14
CA GLY A 467 -24.45 -32.98 11.68
C GLY A 467 -23.91 -31.65 11.14
N LYS A 468 -22.62 -31.62 10.73
CA LYS A 468 -22.17 -31.39 9.33
C LYS A 468 -20.66 -31.11 9.17
N ASN A 469 -19.95 -30.58 10.18
CA ASN A 469 -18.52 -30.28 10.07
C ASN A 469 -17.80 -30.35 11.43
N ASP A 470 -16.64 -31.01 11.48
CA ASP A 470 -15.82 -31.10 12.70
C ASP A 470 -15.25 -29.73 13.12
N ALA A 471 -14.97 -28.85 12.15
CA ALA A 471 -14.48 -27.49 12.40
C ALA A 471 -15.50 -26.62 13.15
N GLU A 472 -16.78 -26.65 12.77
CA GLU A 472 -17.83 -25.89 13.44
C GLU A 472 -18.07 -26.39 14.88
N TRP A 473 -17.98 -27.72 15.05
CA TRP A 473 -18.15 -28.35 16.36
C TRP A 473 -17.03 -27.94 17.32
N ILE A 474 -15.76 -28.05 16.90
CA ILE A 474 -14.65 -27.66 17.76
C ILE A 474 -14.64 -26.16 18.04
N ASN A 475 -15.02 -25.31 17.08
CA ASN A 475 -15.19 -23.87 17.28
C ASN A 475 -16.25 -23.55 18.35
N THR A 476 -17.37 -24.28 18.36
CA THR A 476 -18.43 -24.10 19.35
C THR A 476 -17.92 -24.43 20.75
N ILE A 477 -17.23 -25.57 20.89
CA ILE A 477 -16.63 -25.99 22.17
C ILE A 477 -15.57 -24.99 22.63
N ALA A 478 -14.69 -24.57 21.72
CA ALA A 478 -13.67 -23.58 21.95
C ALA A 478 -14.25 -22.24 22.44
N THR A 479 -15.35 -21.80 21.83
CA THR A 479 -16.05 -20.57 22.22
C THR A 479 -16.69 -20.68 23.59
N VAL A 480 -17.29 -21.84 23.93
CA VAL A 480 -17.90 -22.04 25.25
C VAL A 480 -16.85 -22.03 26.36
N LEU A 481 -15.70 -22.68 26.14
CA LEU A 481 -14.63 -22.76 27.14
C LEU A 481 -13.86 -21.45 27.31
N SER A 482 -13.52 -20.78 26.21
CA SER A 482 -12.69 -19.56 26.23
C SER A 482 -13.49 -18.25 26.26
N LYS A 483 -14.82 -18.32 26.03
CA LYS A 483 -15.73 -17.17 25.83
C LYS A 483 -15.40 -16.30 24.61
N LYS A 484 -14.53 -16.77 23.70
CA LYS A 484 -14.12 -16.12 22.46
C LYS A 484 -13.99 -17.15 21.35
N ALA A 485 -14.30 -16.79 20.12
CA ALA A 485 -14.10 -17.71 18.99
C ALA A 485 -12.58 -17.91 18.72
N PRO A 486 -12.13 -19.09 18.28
CA PRO A 486 -10.75 -19.34 17.87
C PRO A 486 -10.16 -18.30 16.92
N ALA A 487 -10.98 -17.76 16.01
CA ALA A 487 -10.59 -16.70 15.09
C ALA A 487 -10.13 -15.41 15.79
N GLU A 488 -10.51 -15.18 17.04
CA GLU A 488 -10.16 -13.99 17.82
C GLU A 488 -8.98 -14.19 18.76
N TRP A 489 -8.45 -15.41 18.85
CA TRP A 489 -7.49 -15.80 19.87
C TRP A 489 -6.09 -15.20 19.67
N THR A 490 -5.32 -15.25 20.75
CA THR A 490 -3.86 -15.10 20.76
C THR A 490 -3.23 -16.41 21.26
N ASP A 491 -1.90 -16.54 21.17
CA ASP A 491 -1.20 -17.71 21.73
C ASP A 491 -1.47 -17.90 23.24
N LEU A 492 -1.74 -16.81 23.96
CA LEU A 492 -2.13 -16.88 25.37
C LEU A 492 -3.54 -17.46 25.57
N ASP A 493 -4.48 -17.09 24.71
CA ASP A 493 -5.84 -17.63 24.75
C ASP A 493 -5.83 -19.13 24.40
N LEU A 494 -4.99 -19.55 23.45
CA LEU A 494 -4.76 -20.96 23.13
C LEU A 494 -4.25 -21.74 24.34
N ALA A 495 -3.19 -21.28 25.01
CA ALA A 495 -2.65 -21.94 26.20
C ALA A 495 -3.68 -22.01 27.35
N ARG A 496 -4.51 -20.98 27.50
CA ARG A 496 -5.61 -20.98 28.47
C ARG A 496 -6.67 -22.01 28.11
N PHE A 497 -7.04 -22.11 26.85
CA PHE A 497 -8.00 -23.10 26.36
C PHE A 497 -7.49 -24.53 26.61
N GLU A 498 -6.23 -24.83 26.32
CA GLU A 498 -5.67 -26.18 26.56
C GLU A 498 -5.77 -26.60 28.04
N HIS A 499 -5.53 -25.66 28.96
CA HIS A 499 -5.67 -25.90 30.38
C HIS A 499 -7.14 -26.15 30.77
N GLU A 500 -8.04 -25.26 30.36
CA GLU A 500 -9.46 -25.35 30.67
C GLU A 500 -10.09 -26.62 30.09
N LEU A 501 -9.74 -26.99 28.86
CA LEU A 501 -10.21 -28.20 28.21
C LEU A 501 -9.87 -29.46 29.03
N ARG A 502 -8.64 -29.57 29.56
CA ARG A 502 -8.26 -30.70 30.42
C ARG A 502 -9.08 -30.77 31.71
N VAL A 503 -9.34 -29.61 32.32
CA VAL A 503 -10.15 -29.52 33.55
C VAL A 503 -11.58 -29.98 33.28
N GLN A 504 -12.19 -29.49 32.20
CA GLN A 504 -13.58 -29.79 31.85
C GLN A 504 -13.77 -31.23 31.35
N VAL A 505 -12.84 -31.77 30.55
CA VAL A 505 -12.89 -33.19 30.13
C VAL A 505 -12.72 -34.11 31.33
N ALA A 506 -11.84 -33.78 32.28
CA ALA A 506 -11.72 -34.56 33.52
C ALA A 506 -12.99 -34.50 34.37
N ALA A 507 -13.65 -33.34 34.47
CA ALA A 507 -14.93 -33.20 35.15
C ALA A 507 -16.03 -34.02 34.45
N PHE A 508 -16.09 -33.96 33.12
CA PHE A 508 -16.99 -34.73 32.28
C PHE A 508 -16.82 -36.25 32.47
N GLN A 509 -15.58 -36.75 32.43
CA GLN A 509 -15.29 -38.18 32.66
C GLN A 509 -15.67 -38.63 34.08
N ARG A 510 -15.45 -37.80 35.11
CA ARG A 510 -15.89 -38.09 36.49
C ARG A 510 -17.42 -38.20 36.58
N LEU A 511 -18.14 -37.31 35.90
CA LEU A 511 -19.61 -37.35 35.88
C LEU A 511 -20.15 -38.57 35.13
N LEU A 512 -19.53 -38.94 34.01
CA LEU A 512 -19.84 -40.19 33.32
C LEU A 512 -19.64 -41.40 34.24
N ALA A 513 -18.53 -41.45 34.99
CA ALA A 513 -18.26 -42.53 35.93
C ALA A 513 -19.34 -42.64 37.03
N LEU A 514 -19.77 -41.51 37.60
CA LEU A 514 -20.86 -41.48 38.59
C LEU A 514 -22.19 -41.95 38.00
N HIS A 515 -22.47 -41.65 36.73
CA HIS A 515 -23.72 -42.02 36.07
C HIS A 515 -23.78 -43.51 35.69
N VAL A 516 -22.65 -44.08 35.28
CA VAL A 516 -22.54 -45.54 35.01
C VAL A 516 -22.82 -46.33 36.29
N ASP A 517 -22.32 -45.89 37.45
CA ASP A 517 -22.62 -46.51 38.75
C ASP A 517 -24.13 -46.45 39.08
N GLY A 518 -24.83 -45.38 38.67
CA GLY A 518 -26.28 -45.23 38.82
C GLY A 518 -27.11 -46.13 37.89
N ARG A 519 -26.62 -46.40 36.67
CA ARG A 519 -27.29 -47.24 35.65
C ARG A 519 -26.83 -48.68 35.58
N ALA A 520 -25.74 -49.10 36.25
CA ALA A 520 -25.34 -50.52 36.36
C ALA A 520 -26.41 -51.42 37.02
N ARG A 521 -27.52 -50.83 37.52
CA ARG A 521 -28.76 -51.54 37.88
C ARG A 521 -29.67 -51.89 36.69
N GLY A 522 -29.36 -51.44 35.47
CA GLY A 522 -30.14 -51.66 34.24
C GLY A 522 -29.26 -52.15 33.07
N ARG A 523 -29.61 -53.30 32.49
CA ARG A 523 -28.88 -53.96 31.39
C ARG A 523 -28.89 -53.11 30.11
N GLY A 524 -27.73 -52.57 29.72
CA GLY A 524 -27.47 -51.96 28.41
C GLY A 524 -26.30 -52.67 27.68
N PRO A 525 -26.11 -52.42 26.37
CA PRO A 525 -25.18 -53.17 25.50
C PRO A 525 -23.68 -52.85 25.68
N PHE A 526 -23.30 -51.96 26.61
CA PHE A 526 -21.91 -51.63 26.90
C PHE A 526 -21.51 -52.18 28.28
N GLN A 527 -20.50 -53.06 28.33
CA GLN A 527 -19.89 -53.51 29.59
C GLN A 527 -18.72 -52.57 29.94
N ALA A 528 -19.03 -51.49 30.66
CA ALA A 528 -18.01 -50.62 31.24
C ALA A 528 -17.57 -51.18 32.59
N PHE A 529 -16.25 -51.27 32.82
CA PHE A 529 -15.66 -51.69 34.09
C PHE A 529 -15.07 -50.47 34.80
N ARG A 530 -15.36 -50.33 36.10
CA ARG A 530 -14.64 -49.38 36.96
C ARG A 530 -13.39 -50.08 37.51
N VAL A 531 -12.23 -49.50 37.24
CA VAL A 531 -10.96 -49.94 37.81
C VAL A 531 -10.50 -48.88 38.79
N THR A 532 -10.44 -49.26 40.07
CA THR A 532 -9.88 -48.43 41.14
C THR A 532 -8.49 -48.94 41.46
N VAL A 533 -7.48 -48.09 41.26
CA VAL A 533 -6.09 -48.39 41.63
C VAL A 533 -5.74 -47.55 42.86
N THR A 534 -5.56 -48.22 43.99
CA THR A 534 -5.16 -47.59 45.25
C THR A 534 -3.65 -47.68 45.41
N ARG A 535 -2.99 -46.53 45.50
CA ARG A 535 -1.55 -46.47 45.79
C ARG A 535 -1.27 -46.85 47.25
N PRO A 536 -0.04 -47.27 47.58
CA PRO A 536 0.37 -47.50 48.97
C PRO A 536 0.23 -46.27 49.88
N ASP A 537 0.17 -45.06 49.31
CA ASP A 537 -0.06 -43.80 50.02
C ASP A 537 -1.55 -43.54 50.34
N GLY A 538 -2.43 -44.49 50.02
CA GLY A 538 -3.87 -44.40 50.23
C GLY A 538 -4.62 -43.56 49.19
N ARG A 539 -3.95 -43.05 48.15
CA ARG A 539 -4.62 -42.31 47.07
C ARG A 539 -5.27 -43.29 46.10
N GLU A 540 -6.58 -43.13 45.94
CA GLU A 540 -7.39 -43.89 45.00
C GLU A 540 -7.50 -43.15 43.67
N HIS A 541 -7.28 -43.86 42.57
CA HIS A 541 -7.51 -43.36 41.22
C HIS A 541 -8.54 -44.25 40.54
N ASP A 542 -9.70 -43.66 40.25
CA ASP A 542 -10.79 -44.31 39.54
C ASP A 542 -10.72 -44.01 38.04
N ARG A 543 -10.79 -45.04 37.22
CA ARG A 543 -10.93 -44.93 35.76
C ARG A 543 -12.04 -45.87 35.29
N LEU A 544 -12.90 -45.34 34.40
CA LEU A 544 -13.82 -46.16 33.64
C LEU A 544 -13.09 -46.70 32.42
N VAL A 545 -13.08 -48.02 32.25
CA VAL A 545 -12.52 -48.69 31.08
C VAL A 545 -13.65 -49.42 30.37
N ALA A 546 -13.87 -49.10 29.10
CA ALA A 546 -14.84 -49.80 28.26
C ALA A 546 -14.09 -50.69 27.28
N LEU A 547 -14.54 -51.94 27.14
CA LEU A 547 -14.14 -52.83 26.05
C LEU A 547 -15.30 -52.87 25.06
N ASP A 548 -15.12 -52.24 23.91
CA ASP A 548 -16.08 -52.30 22.82
C ASP A 548 -16.07 -53.72 22.20
N GLU A 549 -17.21 -54.24 21.76
CA GLU A 549 -17.28 -55.59 21.16
C GLU A 549 -16.46 -55.67 19.85
N ILE A 550 -16.23 -54.53 19.21
CA ILE A 550 -15.41 -54.39 17.99
C ILE A 550 -13.91 -54.56 18.29
N ASP A 551 -13.42 -53.98 19.39
CA ASP A 551 -12.00 -53.99 19.75
C ASP A 551 -11.61 -55.26 20.54
N ARG A 552 -12.59 -55.98 21.10
CA ARG A 552 -12.39 -57.21 21.90
C ARG A 552 -11.53 -58.28 21.19
N PRO A 553 -11.81 -58.72 19.95
CA PRO A 553 -11.02 -59.78 19.31
C PRO A 553 -9.57 -59.35 19.03
N ILE A 554 -9.34 -58.08 18.69
CA ILE A 554 -7.98 -57.54 18.47
C ILE A 554 -7.22 -57.46 19.79
N ALA A 555 -7.87 -56.98 20.85
CA ALA A 555 -7.28 -56.88 22.18
C ALA A 555 -6.98 -58.26 22.78
N GLU A 556 -7.84 -59.26 22.58
CA GLU A 556 -7.63 -60.65 23.02
C GLU A 556 -6.40 -61.27 22.34
N GLU A 557 -6.23 -61.09 21.03
CA GLU A 557 -5.07 -61.62 20.29
C GLU A 557 -3.75 -61.03 20.81
N ILE A 558 -3.68 -59.70 20.95
CA ILE A 558 -2.48 -59.00 21.46
C ILE A 558 -2.20 -59.37 22.92
N LEU A 559 -3.25 -59.51 23.74
CA LEU A 559 -3.13 -59.88 25.14
C LEU A 559 -2.56 -61.29 25.30
N GLU A 560 -3.06 -62.26 24.54
CA GLU A 560 -2.55 -63.63 24.56
C GLU A 560 -1.09 -63.68 24.07
N GLU A 561 -0.72 -62.92 23.04
CA GLU A 561 0.68 -62.85 22.59
C GLU A 561 1.61 -62.24 23.67
N ALA A 562 1.16 -61.18 24.34
CA ALA A 562 1.92 -60.54 25.41
C ALA A 562 2.06 -61.44 26.64
N LEU A 563 0.98 -62.15 27.03
CA LEU A 563 0.99 -63.10 28.13
C LEU A 563 1.86 -64.32 27.81
N ALA A 564 1.86 -64.82 26.58
CA ALA A 564 2.71 -65.93 26.16
C ALA A 564 4.20 -65.57 26.26
N LYS A 565 4.59 -64.35 25.84
CA LYS A 565 5.97 -63.85 25.98
C LYS A 565 6.37 -63.71 27.45
N LEU A 566 5.52 -63.07 28.27
CA LEU A 566 5.79 -62.92 29.69
C LEU A 566 5.81 -64.25 30.45
N GLN A 567 5.00 -65.23 30.04
CA GLN A 567 4.99 -66.57 30.63
C GLN A 567 6.28 -67.33 30.29
N ALA A 568 6.83 -67.18 29.09
CA ALA A 568 8.09 -67.79 28.70
C ALA A 568 9.26 -67.30 29.58
N ASP A 569 9.25 -66.01 29.95
CA ASP A 569 10.30 -65.39 30.75
C ASP A 569 10.11 -65.56 32.28
N LEU A 570 8.86 -65.54 32.77
CA LEU A 570 8.53 -65.61 34.20
C LEU A 570 8.20 -67.02 34.69
N GLY A 571 8.02 -67.99 33.78
CA GLY A 571 7.80 -69.41 34.10
C GLY A 571 6.41 -69.74 34.68
N SER A 572 5.52 -68.75 34.87
CA SER A 572 4.16 -68.95 35.36
C SER A 572 3.17 -68.00 34.69
N LYS A 573 2.04 -68.54 34.20
CA LYS A 573 0.94 -67.76 33.61
C LYS A 573 0.37 -66.75 34.61
N GLU A 574 0.22 -67.16 35.86
CA GLU A 574 -0.36 -66.30 36.91
C GLU A 574 0.56 -65.12 37.27
N GLN A 575 1.89 -65.30 37.16
CA GLN A 575 2.85 -64.21 37.36
C GLN A 575 2.88 -63.27 36.15
N ALA A 576 2.74 -63.78 34.93
CA ALA A 576 2.63 -62.97 33.73
C ALA A 576 1.38 -62.06 33.78
N GLU A 577 0.22 -62.61 34.15
CA GLU A 577 -1.03 -61.85 34.31
C GLU A 577 -0.91 -60.76 35.39
N LYS A 578 -0.37 -61.10 36.57
CA LYS A 578 -0.17 -60.13 37.66
C LYS A 578 0.81 -59.02 37.29
N THR A 579 1.89 -59.36 36.59
CA THR A 579 2.91 -58.40 36.14
C THR A 579 2.33 -57.44 35.12
N LEU A 580 1.60 -57.96 34.13
CA LEU A 580 0.97 -57.13 33.10
C LEU A 580 -0.09 -56.20 33.71
N LEU A 581 -0.93 -56.72 34.61
CA LEU A 581 -1.93 -55.93 35.33
C LEU A 581 -1.28 -54.83 36.19
N ALA A 582 -0.18 -55.14 36.88
CA ALA A 582 0.54 -54.16 37.70
C ALA A 582 1.14 -53.03 36.84
N TRP A 583 1.79 -53.36 35.72
CA TRP A 583 2.40 -52.37 34.82
C TRP A 583 1.36 -51.51 34.08
N ILE A 584 0.26 -52.11 33.64
CA ILE A 584 -0.86 -51.35 33.04
C ILE A 584 -1.50 -50.47 34.11
N GLY A 585 -1.74 -50.99 35.31
CA GLY A 585 -2.24 -50.24 36.46
C GLY A 585 -1.35 -49.04 36.80
N GLU A 586 -0.02 -49.22 36.81
CA GLU A 586 0.94 -48.14 37.03
C GLU A 586 0.91 -47.08 35.92
N ARG A 587 0.78 -47.49 34.66
CA ARG A 587 0.66 -46.54 33.53
C ARG A 587 -0.67 -45.77 33.50
N LEU A 588 -1.74 -46.34 34.02
CA LEU A 588 -3.04 -45.69 34.14
C LEU A 588 -3.05 -44.62 35.26
N LEU A 589 -2.08 -44.68 36.18
CA LEU A 589 -1.89 -43.66 37.21
C LEU A 589 -1.14 -42.44 36.63
N PRO A 590 -1.53 -41.21 37.00
CA PRO A 590 -0.78 -40.01 36.60
C PRO A 590 0.66 -40.07 37.16
N LYS A 591 1.66 -39.89 36.27
CA LYS A 591 3.08 -39.86 36.66
C LYS A 591 3.27 -38.87 37.81
N ALA A 592 3.82 -39.34 38.93
CA ALA A 592 4.14 -38.47 40.05
C ALA A 592 5.10 -37.37 39.58
N HIS A 593 4.72 -36.10 39.71
CA HIS A 593 5.68 -35.02 39.72
C HIS A 593 6.63 -35.29 40.89
N ASN A 594 7.89 -35.58 40.59
CA ASN A 594 8.91 -35.85 41.57
C ASN A 594 9.34 -34.52 42.20
N GLU A 595 8.49 -33.93 43.05
CA GLU A 595 8.94 -32.93 44.02
C GLU A 595 9.48 -33.68 45.23
N MET A 596 10.80 -33.85 45.29
CA MET A 596 11.47 -34.26 46.51
C MET A 596 11.18 -33.22 47.61
N PRO A 597 10.67 -33.62 48.79
CA PRO A 597 10.54 -32.70 49.91
C PRO A 597 11.94 -32.33 50.42
N LYS A 598 12.25 -31.02 50.44
CA LYS A 598 13.44 -30.48 51.08
C LYS A 598 13.50 -30.93 52.55
N PRO A 599 14.65 -31.37 53.07
CA PRO A 599 14.77 -31.77 54.47
C PRO A 599 14.61 -30.55 55.38
N VAL A 600 13.70 -30.67 56.35
CA VAL A 600 13.50 -29.72 57.44
C VAL A 600 14.72 -29.77 58.36
N SER A 601 15.49 -28.69 58.40
CA SER A 601 16.59 -28.53 59.36
C SER A 601 16.03 -28.21 60.75
N HIS A 602 16.17 -29.14 61.70
CA HIS A 602 16.02 -28.84 63.13
C HIS A 602 17.24 -28.07 63.64
N THR A 603 17.14 -26.74 63.70
CA THR A 603 18.08 -25.90 64.43
C THR A 603 17.70 -25.90 65.92
N LYS A 604 18.54 -26.55 66.74
CA LYS A 604 18.56 -26.38 68.20
C LYS A 604 19.00 -24.95 68.54
N THR A 605 18.11 -24.13 69.09
CA THR A 605 18.49 -22.92 69.81
C THR A 605 18.54 -23.23 71.31
N ARG A 606 19.76 -23.31 71.84
CA ARG A 606 20.03 -23.38 73.28
C ARG A 606 20.41 -21.98 73.74
N SER A 607 19.67 -21.52 74.75
CA SER A 607 19.86 -20.30 75.55
C SER A 607 21.30 -20.05 76.00
N THR A 608 21.74 -18.79 75.90
CA THR A 608 22.69 -18.16 76.85
C THR A 608 22.30 -16.70 77.08
N ARG A 609 21.94 -16.39 78.33
CA ARG A 609 22.01 -15.05 78.94
C ARG A 609 23.48 -14.60 79.00
N HIS A 610 23.77 -13.33 78.75
CA HIS A 610 24.52 -12.46 79.66
C HIS A 610 24.60 -11.01 79.15
N ALA A 611 24.44 -10.09 80.12
CA ALA A 611 24.62 -8.63 80.12
C ALA A 611 23.56 -7.80 79.38
#